data_AF-A0A530QGJ0-F1
#
_entry.id   AF-A0A530QGJ0-F1
#
_cell.length_a   1.000
_cell.length_b   1.000
_cell.length_c   1.000
_cell.angle_alpha   90.00
_cell.angle_beta   90.00
_cell.angle_gamma   90.00
#
_symmetry.space_group_name_H-M   'P 1'
#
loop_
_entity.id
_entity.type
_entity.pdbx_description
1 polymer ?
#
loop_
_entity_poly.entity_id
_entity_poly.type
_entity_poly.pdbx_seq_one_letter_code
_entity_poly.pdbx_strand_id
1 'polypeptide(L)'
;QRHADIRNGLAVPPSLKLRNILDMAARPGWAWRMLSARRWTFGNLAGHVKGERGVKELADWVSHQFDATLNWNDVEWIRSIWPGKLIIKGILDAEDARTASKAGASAIVVSN
;
A
#
# COMPACT_ATOMS: atom_id res chain seq x y z
N GLN A 1 8.39 -6.98 10.34
CA GLN A 1 6.98 -7.47 10.27
C GLN A 1 6.11 -6.73 11.28
N ARG A 2 4.84 -6.48 10.97
CA ARG A 2 3.89 -5.83 11.89
C ARG A 2 3.17 -6.87 12.76
N HIS A 3 3.77 -7.24 13.90
CA HIS A 3 3.23 -8.30 14.77
C HIS A 3 1.88 -7.96 15.42
N ALA A 4 1.56 -6.67 15.62
CA ALA A 4 0.26 -6.25 16.14
C ALA A 4 -0.88 -6.63 15.18
N ASP A 5 -0.67 -6.46 13.88
CA ASP A 5 -1.68 -6.75 12.85
C ASP A 5 -2.00 -8.23 12.81
N ILE A 6 -0.97 -9.09 12.85
CA ILE A 6 -1.12 -10.55 12.89
C ILE A 6 -1.88 -10.97 14.15
N ARG A 7 -1.49 -10.45 15.33
CA ARG A 7 -2.17 -10.75 16.60
C ARG A 7 -3.64 -10.34 16.56
N ASN A 8 -3.93 -9.15 16.04
CA ASN A 8 -5.27 -8.59 15.94
C ASN A 8 -6.05 -9.09 14.71
N GLY A 9 -5.49 -9.94 13.86
CA GLY A 9 -6.20 -10.43 12.67
C GLY A 9 -6.51 -9.32 11.66
N LEU A 10 -5.71 -8.25 11.65
CA LEU A 10 -5.80 -7.19 10.64
C LEU A 10 -5.21 -7.71 9.34
N ALA A 11 -6.08 -8.30 8.52
CA ALA A 11 -5.80 -8.85 7.21
C ALA A 11 -6.89 -8.43 6.22
N VAL A 12 -6.75 -8.81 4.96
CA VAL A 12 -7.80 -8.63 3.95
C VAL A 12 -8.26 -10.01 3.46
N PRO A 13 -9.53 -10.41 3.71
CA PRO A 13 -10.50 -9.79 4.61
C PRO A 13 -10.09 -9.92 6.10
N PRO A 14 -10.57 -9.03 6.98
CA PRO A 14 -10.18 -9.02 8.39
C PRO A 14 -10.72 -10.26 9.12
N SER A 15 -9.91 -10.82 10.01
CA SER A 15 -10.32 -11.92 10.89
C SER A 15 -11.07 -11.38 12.10
N LEU A 16 -12.38 -11.65 12.17
CA LEU A 16 -13.23 -11.22 13.27
C LEU A 16 -13.05 -12.14 14.48
N LYS A 17 -12.09 -11.79 15.34
CA LYS A 17 -11.90 -12.43 16.66
C LYS A 17 -12.85 -11.82 17.69
N LEU A 18 -13.27 -12.59 18.68
CA LEU A 18 -14.17 -12.12 19.75
C LEU A 18 -13.68 -10.82 20.42
N ARG A 19 -12.37 -10.73 20.68
CA ARG A 19 -11.73 -9.53 21.24
C ARG A 19 -11.93 -8.30 20.34
N ASN A 20 -11.83 -8.46 19.02
CA ASN A 20 -12.03 -7.37 18.07
C ASN A 20 -13.50 -6.96 17.98
N ILE A 21 -14.43 -7.91 18.05
CA ILE A 21 -15.87 -7.62 18.04
C ILE A 21 -16.23 -6.78 19.27
N LEU A 22 -15.75 -7.17 20.45
CA LEU A 22 -15.97 -6.40 21.68
C LEU A 22 -15.32 -5.01 21.60
N ASP A 23 -14.11 -4.90 21.03
CA ASP A 23 -13.43 -3.63 20.83
C ASP A 23 -14.16 -2.70 19.85
N MET A 24 -14.75 -3.25 18.78
CA MET A 24 -15.60 -2.52 17.84
C MET A 24 -16.92 -2.07 18.50
N ALA A 25 -17.54 -2.94 19.30
CA ALA A 25 -18.77 -2.63 20.02
C ALA A 25 -18.58 -1.52 21.06
N ALA A 26 -17.40 -1.45 21.69
CA ALA A 26 -17.02 -0.37 22.60
C ALA A 26 -16.81 0.98 21.90
N ARG A 27 -16.84 1.03 20.56
CA ARG A 27 -16.57 2.23 19.74
C ARG A 27 -17.71 2.51 18.75
N PRO A 28 -18.95 2.77 19.22
CA PRO A 28 -20.15 2.82 18.38
C PRO A 28 -20.08 3.88 17.28
N GLY A 29 -19.53 5.07 17.55
CA GLY A 29 -19.38 6.11 16.53
C GLY A 29 -18.36 5.78 15.44
N TRP A 30 -17.35 4.95 15.73
CA TRP A 30 -16.45 4.42 14.71
C TRP A 30 -17.12 3.29 13.92
N ALA A 31 -17.78 2.35 14.62
CA ALA A 31 -18.46 1.22 14.00
C ALA A 31 -19.56 1.69 13.02
N TRP A 32 -20.36 2.67 13.42
CA TRP A 32 -21.39 3.26 12.55
C TRP A 32 -20.79 3.86 11.27
N ARG A 33 -19.72 4.64 11.40
CA ARG A 33 -19.05 5.26 10.23
C ARG A 33 -18.47 4.22 9.27
N MET A 34 -17.97 3.10 9.79
CA MET A 34 -17.49 2.00 8.94
C MET A 34 -18.66 1.31 8.23
N LEU A 35 -19.72 0.96 8.96
CA LEU A 35 -20.92 0.32 8.38
C LEU A 35 -21.60 1.20 7.33
N SER A 36 -21.62 2.51 7.54
CA SER A 36 -22.18 3.49 6.59
C SER A 36 -21.20 3.90 5.48
N ALA A 37 -19.99 3.33 5.42
CA ALA A 37 -18.99 3.72 4.43
C ALA A 37 -19.40 3.26 3.03
N ARG A 38 -19.41 4.21 2.07
CA ARG A 38 -19.88 3.99 0.70
C ARG A 38 -19.04 3.00 -0.11
N ARG A 39 -17.76 2.85 0.22
CA ARG A 39 -16.81 2.02 -0.54
C ARG A 39 -15.87 1.31 0.41
N TRP A 40 -15.91 -0.02 0.34
CA TRP A 40 -14.94 -0.91 0.95
C TRP A 40 -14.12 -1.47 -0.21
N THR A 41 -13.19 -0.70 -0.78
CA THR A 41 -12.34 -1.13 -1.92
C THR A 41 -11.17 -0.16 -2.07
N PHE A 42 -10.18 -0.51 -2.91
CA PHE A 42 -9.09 0.38 -3.30
C PHE A 42 -9.56 1.28 -4.45
N GLY A 43 -9.82 2.56 -4.16
CA GLY A 43 -10.46 3.48 -5.10
C GLY A 43 -9.70 3.71 -6.41
N ASN A 44 -8.39 3.46 -6.43
CA ASN A 44 -7.53 3.54 -7.60
C ASN A 44 -7.50 2.24 -8.44
N LEU A 45 -8.06 1.15 -7.93
CA LEU A 45 -8.02 -0.16 -8.59
C LEU A 45 -9.41 -0.72 -8.90
N ALA A 46 -10.43 -0.30 -8.16
CA ALA A 46 -11.82 -0.70 -8.40
C ALA A 46 -12.24 -0.38 -9.85
N GLY A 47 -12.65 -1.40 -10.59
CA GLY A 47 -13.04 -1.35 -12.00
C GLY A 47 -11.89 -1.48 -12.99
N HIS A 48 -10.63 -1.52 -12.53
CA HIS A 48 -9.44 -1.59 -13.37
C HIS A 48 -8.77 -2.98 -13.36
N VAL A 49 -9.12 -3.85 -12.41
CA VAL A 49 -8.59 -5.22 -12.34
C VAL A 49 -9.60 -6.21 -12.94
N LYS A 50 -9.18 -6.94 -13.98
CA LYS A 50 -10.02 -7.95 -14.63
C LYS A 50 -10.30 -9.11 -13.67
N GLY A 51 -11.57 -9.45 -13.48
CA GLY A 51 -11.99 -10.58 -12.65
C GLY A 51 -12.10 -10.29 -11.16
N GLU A 52 -11.99 -9.02 -10.74
CA GLU A 52 -12.25 -8.64 -9.35
C GLU A 52 -13.73 -8.93 -8.99
N ARG A 53 -13.94 -9.62 -7.87
CA ARG A 53 -15.29 -9.91 -7.33
C ARG A 53 -15.48 -9.36 -5.91
N GLY A 54 -14.46 -8.70 -5.37
CA GLY A 54 -14.44 -8.20 -4.01
C GLY A 54 -13.07 -7.70 -3.57
N VAL A 55 -13.01 -7.22 -2.33
CA VAL A 55 -11.81 -6.62 -1.71
C VAL A 55 -10.69 -7.65 -1.54
N LYS A 56 -11.05 -8.92 -1.34
CA LYS A 56 -10.10 -10.00 -1.16
C LYS A 56 -9.31 -10.25 -2.45
N GLU A 57 -9.99 -10.46 -3.56
CA GLU A 57 -9.36 -10.69 -4.88
C GLU A 57 -8.48 -9.50 -5.26
N LEU A 58 -8.91 -8.29 -4.93
CA LEU A 58 -8.14 -7.08 -5.19
C LEU A 58 -6.86 -7.00 -4.34
N ALA A 59 -6.94 -7.34 -3.05
CA ALA A 59 -5.77 -7.39 -2.18
C ALA A 59 -4.79 -8.51 -2.56
N ASP A 60 -5.30 -9.67 -2.98
CA ASP A 60 -4.49 -10.76 -3.51
C ASP A 60 -3.77 -10.32 -4.77
N TRP A 61 -4.47 -9.66 -5.71
CA TRP A 61 -3.86 -9.11 -6.94
C TRP A 61 -2.75 -8.11 -6.63
N VAL A 62 -2.99 -7.16 -5.72
CA VAL A 62 -1.99 -6.17 -5.29
C VAL A 62 -0.76 -6.84 -4.70
N SER A 63 -0.94 -7.88 -3.89
CA SER A 63 0.17 -8.62 -3.28
C SER A 63 1.08 -9.28 -4.32
N HIS A 64 0.53 -9.71 -5.46
CA HIS A 64 1.31 -10.26 -6.58
C HIS A 64 2.02 -9.20 -7.44
N GLN A 65 1.69 -7.91 -7.30
CA GLN A 65 2.37 -6.84 -8.04
C GLN A 65 3.68 -6.40 -7.37
N PHE A 66 3.97 -6.87 -6.15
CA PHE A 66 5.23 -6.55 -5.48
C PHE A 66 6.36 -7.40 -6.06
N ASP A 67 7.19 -6.75 -6.88
CA ASP A 67 8.38 -7.36 -7.47
C ASP A 67 9.63 -7.00 -6.65
N ALA A 68 10.26 -8.01 -6.04
CA ALA A 68 11.48 -7.84 -5.26
C ALA A 68 12.76 -7.77 -6.12
N THR A 69 12.64 -7.89 -7.44
CA THR A 69 13.76 -7.81 -8.39
C THR A 69 13.96 -6.42 -8.99
N LEU A 70 13.09 -5.46 -8.65
CA LEU A 70 13.20 -4.07 -9.06
C LEU A 70 14.56 -3.49 -8.68
N ASN A 71 15.13 -2.73 -9.60
CA ASN A 71 16.46 -2.14 -9.50
C ASN A 71 16.50 -0.74 -10.13
N TRP A 72 17.68 -0.14 -10.19
CA TRP A 72 17.86 1.23 -10.70
C TRP A 72 17.50 1.40 -12.17
N ASN A 73 17.59 0.35 -13.00
CA ASN A 73 17.16 0.43 -14.40
C ASN A 73 15.64 0.66 -14.51
N ASP A 74 14.85 0.11 -13.57
CA ASP A 74 13.41 0.33 -13.52
C ASP A 74 13.08 1.79 -13.16
N VAL A 75 13.91 2.41 -12.33
CA VAL A 75 13.78 3.84 -12.00
C VAL A 75 14.08 4.70 -13.23
N GLU A 76 15.11 4.37 -14.00
CA GLU A 76 15.42 5.05 -15.27
C GLU A 76 14.30 4.88 -16.29
N TRP A 77 13.72 3.68 -16.38
CA TRP A 77 12.55 3.44 -17.22
C TRP A 77 11.35 4.28 -16.76
N ILE A 78 11.01 4.30 -15.47
CA ILE A 78 9.95 5.16 -14.92
C ILE A 78 10.21 6.62 -15.26
N ARG A 79 11.46 7.07 -15.10
CA ARG A 79 11.87 8.43 -15.45
C ARG A 79 11.63 8.74 -16.93
N SER A 80 11.81 7.77 -17.83
CA SER A 80 11.61 7.94 -19.27
C SER A 80 10.13 8.11 -19.68
N ILE A 81 9.21 7.49 -18.93
CA ILE A 81 7.76 7.53 -19.23
C ILE A 81 6.98 8.56 -18.40
N TRP A 82 7.54 9.00 -17.28
CA TRP A 82 6.94 10.02 -16.44
C TRP A 82 7.48 11.39 -16.86
N PRO A 83 6.66 12.38 -17.24
CA PRO A 83 7.16 13.73 -17.56
C PRO A 83 7.25 14.65 -16.32
N GLY A 84 6.64 14.26 -15.19
CA GLY A 84 6.52 15.10 -14.00
C GLY A 84 7.73 15.10 -13.06
N LYS A 85 7.57 15.66 -11.86
CA LYS A 85 8.57 15.53 -10.79
C LYS A 85 8.58 14.07 -10.31
N LEU A 86 9.75 13.43 -10.33
CA LEU A 86 9.94 12.07 -9.82
C LEU A 86 10.49 12.16 -8.40
N ILE A 87 9.84 11.53 -7.43
CA ILE A 87 10.29 11.54 -6.03
C ILE A 87 10.53 10.10 -5.61
N ILE A 88 11.72 9.80 -5.10
CA ILE A 88 12.07 8.47 -4.60
C ILE A 88 12.00 8.48 -3.08
N LYS A 89 11.15 7.63 -2.51
CA LYS A 89 10.92 7.53 -1.06
C LYS A 89 11.47 6.22 -0.53
N GLY A 90 12.13 6.26 0.62
CA GLY A 90 12.68 5.08 1.30
C GLY A 90 14.20 4.97 1.25
N ILE A 91 14.89 6.03 0.82
CA ILE A 91 16.36 6.07 0.77
C ILE A 91 16.90 6.21 2.19
N LEU A 92 17.85 5.36 2.58
CA LEU A 92 18.42 5.33 3.95
C LEU A 92 19.92 5.60 4.01
N ASP A 93 20.63 5.53 2.88
CA ASP A 93 22.05 5.83 2.80
C ASP A 93 22.38 6.86 1.71
N ALA A 94 23.59 7.39 1.80
CA ALA A 94 24.06 8.47 0.93
C ALA A 94 24.40 7.98 -0.49
N GLU A 95 24.75 6.70 -0.68
CA GLU A 95 25.06 6.18 -2.01
C GLU A 95 23.79 6.05 -2.84
N ASP A 96 22.74 5.47 -2.27
CA ASP A 96 21.41 5.39 -2.86
C ASP A 96 20.83 6.77 -3.15
N ALA A 97 21.10 7.76 -2.28
CA ALA A 97 20.70 9.15 -2.53
C ALA A 97 21.40 9.75 -3.76
N ARG A 98 22.70 9.47 -3.94
CA ARG A 98 23.45 9.91 -5.13
C ARG A 98 22.95 9.20 -6.38
N THR A 99 22.65 7.91 -6.29
CA THR A 99 22.13 7.12 -7.41
C THR A 99 20.74 7.60 -7.82
N ALA A 100 19.84 7.87 -6.87
CA ALA A 100 18.55 8.50 -7.11
C ALA A 100 18.66 9.83 -7.86
N SER A 101 19.60 10.70 -7.44
CA SER A 101 19.84 11.97 -8.12
C SER A 101 20.34 11.77 -9.56
N LYS A 102 21.23 10.79 -9.81
CA LYS A 102 21.73 10.45 -11.15
C LYS A 102 20.62 9.89 -12.05
N ALA A 103 19.71 9.10 -11.49
CA ALA A 103 18.55 8.53 -12.19
C ALA A 103 17.43 9.55 -12.49
N GLY A 104 17.65 10.84 -12.18
CA GLY A 104 16.71 11.91 -12.53
C GLY A 104 15.56 12.13 -11.53
N ALA A 105 15.73 11.69 -10.28
CA ALA A 105 14.84 12.07 -9.19
C ALA A 105 14.91 13.59 -8.95
N SER A 106 13.74 14.23 -8.85
CA SER A 106 13.60 15.65 -8.51
C SER A 106 13.67 15.90 -7.01
N ALA A 107 13.37 14.88 -6.20
CA ALA A 107 13.51 14.91 -4.75
C ALA A 107 13.67 13.50 -4.18
N ILE A 108 14.18 13.42 -2.97
CA ILE A 108 14.36 12.18 -2.21
C ILE A 108 13.71 12.34 -0.85
N VAL A 109 13.06 11.28 -0.35
CA VAL A 109 12.48 11.22 0.98
C VAL A 109 13.14 10.11 1.80
N VAL A 110 13.84 10.51 2.86
CA VAL A 110 14.41 9.60 3.86
C VAL A 110 13.28 9.06 4.74
N SER A 111 13.08 7.74 4.77
CA SER A 111 11.97 7.08 5.48
C SER A 111 12.25 5.60 5.68
N ASN A 112 11.80 5.04 6.81
CA ASN A 112 11.72 3.61 7.09
C ASN A 112 10.28 3.14 7.36
#